data_AF-A0A258QJ99-F1
#
_entry.id   AF-A0A258QJ99-F1
#
_cell.length_a   1.000
_cell.length_b   1.000
_cell.length_c   1.000
_cell.angle_alpha   90.00
_cell.angle_beta   90.00
_cell.angle_gamma   90.00
#
_symmetry.space_group_name_H-M   'P 1'
#
loop_
_entity.id
_entity.type
_entity.pdbx_description
1 polymer ?
#
loop_
_entity_poly.entity_id
_entity_poly.type
_entity_poly.pdbx_seq_one_letter_code
_entity_poly.pdbx_strand_id
1 'polypeptide(L)'
;MQQSSRSAALRITRALPLLALLAVSVGGCSSVYIPSFIKVYQPDIAQGNVLEPEQVAKVQVGMSKSEVNQILGTPALQDIFHRNQRETYVFYDKRGKNKAFQHTLILLYDADGRVTKIEQQGDPLSQAPSQDFPEALRNKKADTPSSDAPATQPSAPATATPSPYDLTPPPAGTGLGSTAPLTP
;
A
#
# COMPACT_ATOMS: atom_id res chain seq x y z
N MET A 1 8.14 -77.76 -4.93
CA MET A 1 8.68 -76.39 -5.10
C MET A 1 7.66 -75.33 -5.59
N GLN A 2 6.41 -75.66 -5.92
CA GLN A 2 5.45 -74.72 -6.53
C GLN A 2 4.68 -73.78 -5.58
N GLN A 3 4.68 -74.03 -4.27
CA GLN A 3 3.85 -73.30 -3.31
C GLN A 3 4.49 -71.99 -2.81
N SER A 4 5.83 -71.89 -2.87
CA SER A 4 6.62 -70.70 -2.50
C SER A 4 6.44 -69.54 -3.50
N SER A 5 6.31 -69.85 -4.79
CA SER A 5 6.16 -68.83 -5.85
C SER A 5 4.80 -68.12 -5.80
N ARG A 6 3.73 -68.82 -5.41
CA ARG A 6 2.36 -68.28 -5.36
C ARG A 6 2.14 -67.29 -4.21
N SER A 7 2.77 -67.54 -3.06
CA SER A 7 2.70 -66.64 -1.90
C SER A 7 3.56 -65.39 -2.08
N ALA A 8 4.71 -65.48 -2.78
CA ALA A 8 5.49 -64.32 -3.18
C ALA A 8 4.73 -63.43 -4.19
N ALA A 9 4.12 -64.02 -5.21
CA ALA A 9 3.35 -63.29 -6.21
C ALA A 9 2.14 -62.54 -5.60
N LEU A 10 1.45 -63.15 -4.61
CA LEU A 10 0.31 -62.54 -3.93
C LEU A 10 0.71 -61.42 -2.94
N ARG A 11 1.92 -61.49 -2.37
CA ARG A 11 2.49 -60.42 -1.52
C ARG A 11 2.92 -59.22 -2.36
N ILE A 12 3.50 -59.44 -3.53
CA ILE A 12 3.94 -58.39 -4.46
C ILE A 12 2.74 -57.64 -5.04
N THR A 13 1.65 -58.35 -5.41
CA THR A 13 0.43 -57.70 -5.91
C THR A 13 -0.30 -56.86 -4.86
N ARG A 14 -0.23 -57.22 -3.57
CA ARG A 14 -0.79 -56.42 -2.46
C ARG A 14 0.10 -55.24 -2.06
N ALA A 15 1.41 -55.32 -2.30
CA ALA A 15 2.36 -54.25 -2.00
C ALA A 15 2.34 -53.11 -3.03
N LEU A 16 1.94 -53.39 -4.28
CA LEU A 16 1.84 -52.39 -5.35
C LEU A 16 0.94 -51.17 -5.02
N PRO A 17 -0.32 -51.33 -4.55
CA PRO A 17 -1.16 -50.19 -4.21
C PRO A 17 -0.64 -49.40 -3.01
N LEU A 18 0.02 -50.06 -2.06
CA LEU A 18 0.60 -49.43 -0.88
C LEU A 18 1.81 -48.56 -1.25
N LEU A 19 2.65 -49.05 -2.17
CA LEU A 19 3.81 -48.33 -2.67
C LEU A 19 3.40 -47.13 -3.56
N ALA A 20 2.33 -47.29 -4.35
CA ALA A 20 1.76 -46.19 -5.13
C ALA A 20 1.17 -45.09 -4.24
N LEU A 21 0.45 -45.45 -3.17
CA LEU A 21 -0.08 -44.51 -2.19
C LEU A 21 1.05 -43.75 -1.48
N LEU A 22 2.11 -44.47 -1.09
CA LEU A 22 3.30 -43.88 -0.46
C LEU A 22 4.01 -42.90 -1.41
N ALA A 23 4.18 -43.28 -2.69
CA ALA A 23 4.81 -42.41 -3.69
C ALA A 23 4.00 -41.12 -3.94
N VAL A 24 2.66 -41.20 -4.00
CA VAL A 24 1.78 -40.01 -4.11
C VAL A 24 1.87 -39.15 -2.86
N SER A 25 1.92 -39.75 -1.66
CA SER A 25 1.99 -39.00 -0.40
C SER A 25 3.30 -38.22 -0.22
N VAL A 26 4.43 -38.72 -0.76
CA VAL A 26 5.73 -38.04 -0.72
C VAL A 26 5.83 -36.91 -1.76
N GLY A 27 5.13 -37.04 -2.90
CA GLY A 27 5.11 -36.01 -3.95
C GLY A 27 4.33 -34.73 -3.60
N GLY A 28 3.49 -34.77 -2.56
CA GLY A 28 2.63 -33.63 -2.16
C GLY A 28 3.32 -32.54 -1.33
N CYS A 29 4.49 -32.81 -0.74
CA CYS A 29 5.11 -31.89 0.23
C CYS A 29 6.01 -30.79 -0.37
N SER A 30 6.30 -30.81 -1.68
CA SER A 30 7.29 -29.91 -2.28
C SER A 30 6.71 -28.86 -3.25
N SER A 31 5.40 -28.89 -3.53
CA SER A 31 4.82 -27.96 -4.50
C SER A 31 3.59 -27.28 -3.92
N VAL A 32 3.75 -26.02 -3.54
CA VAL A 32 2.62 -25.07 -3.42
C VAL A 32 2.18 -24.75 -4.86
N TYR A 33 1.64 -25.75 -5.55
CA TYR A 33 0.98 -25.57 -6.83
C TYR A 33 -0.43 -25.08 -6.52
N ILE A 34 -0.63 -23.77 -6.59
CA ILE A 34 -1.98 -23.20 -6.55
C ILE A 34 -2.54 -23.38 -7.96
N PRO A 35 -3.50 -24.29 -8.18
CA PRO A 35 -4.01 -24.54 -9.51
C PRO A 35 -4.69 -23.27 -10.05
N SER A 36 -4.57 -23.03 -11.36
CA SER A 36 -5.01 -21.78 -12.00
C SER A 36 -6.51 -21.46 -11.85
N PHE A 37 -7.33 -22.45 -11.43
CA PHE A 37 -8.75 -22.24 -11.11
C PHE A 37 -8.99 -21.59 -9.74
N ILE A 38 -8.03 -21.66 -8.81
CA ILE A 38 -8.09 -20.98 -7.51
C ILE A 38 -7.58 -19.55 -7.70
N LYS A 39 -8.52 -18.60 -7.81
CA LYS A 39 -8.17 -17.18 -7.87
C LYS A 39 -7.85 -16.68 -6.46
N VAL A 40 -6.56 -16.72 -6.09
CA VAL A 40 -6.07 -16.03 -4.89
C VAL A 40 -6.37 -14.53 -5.01
N TYR A 41 -6.97 -13.98 -3.96
CA TYR A 41 -7.24 -12.55 -3.85
C TYR A 41 -5.93 -11.77 -3.79
N GLN A 42 -5.85 -10.69 -4.56
CA GLN A 42 -4.78 -9.71 -4.46
C GLN A 42 -5.43 -8.37 -4.15
N PRO A 43 -5.09 -7.73 -3.03
CA PRO A 43 -5.64 -6.43 -2.71
C PRO A 43 -5.14 -5.38 -3.68
N ASP A 44 -5.92 -4.32 -3.82
CA ASP A 44 -5.51 -3.12 -4.55
C ASP A 44 -4.53 -2.34 -3.68
N ILE A 45 -3.42 -1.93 -4.29
CA ILE A 45 -2.32 -1.23 -3.63
C ILE A 45 -2.04 0.06 -4.40
N ALA A 46 -2.39 1.19 -3.80
CA ALA A 46 -1.98 2.52 -4.24
C ALA A 46 -0.93 3.07 -3.27
N GLN A 47 0.20 3.54 -3.79
CA GLN A 47 1.35 3.98 -3.00
C GLN A 47 1.99 5.23 -3.61
N GLY A 48 2.52 6.06 -2.71
CA GLY A 48 3.30 7.24 -3.05
C GLY A 48 2.47 8.51 -3.18
N ASN A 49 2.93 9.42 -4.02
CA ASN A 49 2.31 10.72 -4.24
C ASN A 49 1.23 10.63 -5.32
N VAL A 50 0.05 11.16 -5.05
CA VAL A 50 -1.00 11.30 -6.07
C VAL A 50 -0.61 12.44 -6.99
N LEU A 51 -0.44 12.11 -8.27
CA LEU A 51 -0.07 13.09 -9.30
C LEU A 51 -1.23 13.25 -10.27
N GLU A 52 -2.03 14.30 -10.07
CA GLU A 52 -3.04 14.66 -11.07
C GLU A 52 -2.35 15.35 -12.26
N PRO A 53 -2.71 15.02 -13.52
CA PRO A 53 -2.12 15.65 -14.70
C PRO A 53 -2.21 17.18 -14.68
N GLU A 54 -3.31 17.71 -14.15
CA GLU A 54 -3.56 19.15 -14.03
C GLU A 54 -2.62 19.82 -13.01
N GLN A 55 -2.28 19.13 -11.92
CA GLN A 55 -1.36 19.66 -10.91
C GLN A 55 0.08 19.65 -11.46
N VAL A 56 0.48 18.56 -12.11
CA VAL A 56 1.81 18.45 -12.72
C VAL A 56 2.01 19.49 -13.83
N ALA A 57 0.96 19.79 -14.61
CA ALA A 57 1.00 20.81 -15.65
C ALA A 57 1.16 22.25 -15.09
N LYS A 58 0.78 22.50 -13.84
CA LYS A 58 0.98 23.80 -13.18
C LYS A 58 2.43 24.02 -12.77
N VAL A 59 3.19 22.96 -12.53
CA VAL A 59 4.59 23.04 -12.12
C VAL A 59 5.46 23.48 -13.30
N GLN A 60 6.19 24.57 -13.10
CA GLN A 60 7.02 25.19 -14.13
C GLN A 60 8.45 25.39 -13.63
N VAL A 61 9.37 25.45 -14.59
CA VAL A 61 10.78 25.79 -14.34
C VAL A 61 10.84 27.20 -13.73
N GLY A 62 11.65 27.38 -12.68
CA GLY A 62 11.83 28.62 -11.93
C GLY A 62 10.99 28.73 -10.64
N MET A 63 10.00 27.85 -10.45
CA MET A 63 9.21 27.79 -9.20
C MET A 63 10.10 27.43 -8.01
N SER A 64 9.78 27.97 -6.84
CA SER A 64 10.48 27.58 -5.61
C SER A 64 9.95 26.24 -5.08
N LYS A 65 10.78 25.53 -4.31
CA LYS A 65 10.38 24.28 -3.65
C LYS A 65 9.10 24.41 -2.80
N SER A 66 8.88 25.55 -2.14
CA SER A 66 7.66 25.76 -1.34
C SER A 66 6.40 25.86 -2.21
N GLU A 67 6.52 26.49 -3.38
CA GLU A 67 5.41 26.63 -4.34
C GLU A 67 5.06 25.27 -4.97
N VAL A 68 6.09 24.49 -5.34
CA VAL A 68 5.91 23.11 -5.81
C VAL A 68 5.20 22.26 -4.77
N ASN A 69 5.65 22.31 -3.51
CA ASN A 69 5.03 21.53 -2.43
C ASN A 69 3.59 21.97 -2.12
N GLN A 70 3.22 23.20 -2.45
CA GLN A 70 1.84 23.66 -2.32
C GLN A 70 0.93 23.07 -3.41
N ILE A 71 1.48 22.79 -4.59
CA ILE A 71 0.74 22.21 -5.73
C ILE A 71 0.69 20.68 -5.63
N LEU A 72 1.84 20.04 -5.41
CA LEU A 72 2.01 18.57 -5.45
C LEU A 72 2.02 17.91 -4.05
N GLY A 73 2.06 18.71 -2.99
CA GLY A 73 2.29 18.20 -1.63
C GLY A 73 3.75 17.86 -1.36
N THR A 74 4.01 17.25 -0.20
CA THR A 74 5.35 16.82 0.19
C THR A 74 5.72 15.51 -0.51
N PRO A 75 6.93 15.38 -1.09
CA PRO A 75 7.37 14.12 -1.69
C PRO A 75 7.43 13.02 -0.63
N ALA A 76 6.89 11.84 -0.97
CA ALA A 76 6.89 10.67 -0.08
C ALA A 76 8.31 10.11 0.14
N LEU A 77 9.22 10.37 -0.81
CA LEU A 77 10.62 9.96 -0.74
C LEU A 77 11.52 11.20 -0.63
N GLN A 78 12.25 11.30 0.48
CA GLN A 78 13.27 12.33 0.67
C GLN A 78 14.67 11.73 0.54
N ASP A 79 15.31 11.97 -0.60
CA ASP A 79 16.70 11.56 -0.85
C ASP A 79 17.67 12.27 0.11
N ILE A 80 18.49 11.49 0.83
CA ILE A 80 19.48 12.00 1.79
C ILE A 80 20.76 12.50 1.13
N PHE A 81 21.03 12.05 -0.09
CA PHE A 81 22.27 12.35 -0.81
C PHE A 81 22.15 13.65 -1.62
N HIS A 82 20.96 13.96 -2.12
CA HIS A 82 20.69 15.15 -2.95
C HIS A 82 19.71 16.11 -2.26
N ARG A 83 19.91 16.32 -0.96
CA ARG A 83 19.07 17.21 -0.15
C ARG A 83 18.95 18.57 -0.83
N ASN A 84 17.70 18.98 -1.08
CA ASN A 84 17.33 20.26 -1.72
C ASN A 84 17.76 20.45 -3.18
N GLN A 85 18.42 19.47 -3.80
CA GLN A 85 18.81 19.52 -5.22
C GLN A 85 17.90 18.65 -6.08
N ARG A 86 17.32 17.58 -5.52
CA ARG A 86 16.46 16.65 -6.24
C ARG A 86 15.29 16.21 -5.36
N GLU A 87 14.08 16.30 -5.89
CA GLU A 87 12.89 15.72 -5.30
C GLU A 87 12.26 14.72 -6.26
N THR A 88 11.78 13.61 -5.72
CA THR A 88 11.20 12.52 -6.52
C THR A 88 9.83 12.18 -5.98
N TYR A 89 8.83 12.33 -6.83
CA TYR A 89 7.44 11.95 -6.59
C TYR A 89 7.19 10.66 -7.35
N VAL A 90 6.90 9.58 -6.63
CA VAL A 90 6.60 8.28 -7.22
C VAL A 90 5.13 8.00 -6.97
N PHE A 91 4.42 7.62 -8.02
CA PHE A 91 3.06 7.12 -7.94
C PHE A 91 3.01 5.68 -8.45
N TYR A 92 2.50 4.78 -7.63
CA TYR A 92 2.37 3.36 -7.95
C TYR A 92 0.96 2.88 -7.62
N ASP A 93 0.27 2.29 -8.59
CA ASP A 93 -1.07 1.74 -8.43
C ASP A 93 -1.13 0.34 -9.04
N LYS A 94 -1.47 -0.65 -8.23
CA LYS A 94 -1.66 -2.03 -8.65
C LYS A 94 -3.00 -2.53 -8.16
N ARG A 95 -3.95 -2.69 -9.10
CA ARG A 95 -5.29 -3.22 -8.80
C ARG A 95 -5.35 -4.73 -9.05
N GLY A 96 -5.37 -5.50 -7.97
CA GLY A 96 -5.35 -6.96 -7.98
C GLY A 96 -4.30 -7.53 -8.94
N LYS A 97 -4.77 -8.30 -9.93
CA LYS A 97 -3.94 -8.98 -10.93
C LYS A 97 -3.69 -8.17 -12.20
N ASN A 98 -4.15 -6.91 -12.27
CA ASN A 98 -3.93 -6.05 -13.42
C ASN A 98 -2.46 -5.58 -13.50
N LYS A 99 -2.07 -5.06 -14.67
CA LYS A 99 -0.77 -4.40 -14.84
C LYS A 99 -0.67 -3.24 -13.84
N ALA A 100 0.46 -3.16 -13.14
CA ALA A 100 0.74 -2.02 -12.29
C ALA A 100 0.95 -0.77 -13.15
N PHE A 101 0.34 0.33 -12.73
CA PHE A 101 0.63 1.67 -13.20
C PHE A 101 1.75 2.26 -12.34
N GLN A 102 2.78 2.80 -12.97
CA GLN A 102 3.85 3.49 -12.24
C GLN A 102 4.27 4.75 -12.99
N HIS A 103 4.26 5.88 -12.29
CA HIS A 103 4.77 7.15 -12.80
C HIS A 103 5.75 7.77 -11.81
N THR A 104 6.86 8.30 -12.31
CA THR A 104 7.87 8.98 -11.50
C THR A 104 8.12 10.37 -12.06
N LEU A 105 7.87 11.39 -11.24
CA LEU A 105 8.18 12.78 -11.52
C LEU A 105 9.41 13.19 -10.70
N ILE A 106 10.44 13.70 -11.38
CA ILE A 106 11.70 14.14 -10.77
C ILE A 106 11.84 15.63 -11.02
N LEU A 107 12.02 16.39 -9.94
CA LEU A 107 12.27 17.82 -9.97
C LEU A 107 13.70 18.07 -9.52
N LEU A 108 14.46 18.76 -10.35
CA LEU A 108 15.83 19.17 -10.08
C LEU A 108 15.83 20.65 -9.73
N TYR A 109 16.61 21.02 -8.73
CA TYR A 109 16.70 22.37 -8.19
C TYR A 109 18.11 22.94 -8.34
N ASP A 110 18.21 24.26 -8.46
CA ASP A 110 19.47 24.99 -8.38
C ASP A 110 19.90 25.27 -6.92
N ALA A 111 21.01 25.99 -6.77
CA ALA A 111 21.53 26.42 -5.46
C ALA A 111 20.59 27.37 -4.73
N ASP A 112 19.72 28.09 -5.46
CA ASP A 112 18.74 29.04 -4.91
C ASP A 112 17.40 28.36 -4.56
N GLY A 113 17.29 27.04 -4.77
CA GLY A 113 16.10 26.25 -4.45
C GLY A 113 14.96 26.39 -5.44
N ARG A 114 15.26 26.74 -6.71
CA ARG A 114 14.30 26.86 -7.81
C ARG A 114 14.41 25.71 -8.79
N VAL A 115 13.27 25.30 -9.35
CA VAL A 115 13.20 24.20 -10.32
C VAL A 115 14.00 24.56 -11.57
N THR A 116 14.98 23.75 -11.93
CA THR A 116 15.77 23.90 -13.16
C THR A 116 15.31 22.94 -14.24
N LYS A 117 14.87 21.74 -13.86
CA LYS A 117 14.48 20.69 -14.79
C LYS A 117 13.39 19.81 -14.18
N ILE A 118 12.47 19.40 -15.05
CA ILE A 118 11.35 18.50 -14.74
C ILE A 118 11.53 17.27 -15.62
N GLU A 119 11.64 16.09 -15.01
CA GLU A 119 11.74 14.82 -15.71
C GLU A 119 10.57 13.92 -15.33
N GLN A 120 10.02 13.21 -16.30
CA GLN A 120 8.93 12.25 -16.11
C GLN A 120 9.35 10.90 -16.67
N GLN A 121 9.08 9.83 -15.92
CA GLN A 121 9.44 8.46 -16.27
C GLN A 121 8.28 7.50 -15.97
N GLY A 122 8.21 6.39 -16.69
CA GLY A 122 7.19 5.35 -16.49
C GLY A 122 5.97 5.50 -17.39
N ASP A 123 4.82 5.05 -16.91
CA ASP A 123 3.54 5.13 -17.62
C ASP A 123 3.07 6.61 -17.72
N PRO A 124 2.40 7.02 -18.80
CA PRO A 124 1.98 8.41 -18.98
C PRO A 124 0.86 8.79 -18.00
N LEU A 125 0.95 9.99 -17.40
CA LEU A 125 -0.05 10.51 -16.45
C LEU A 125 -1.46 10.61 -17.03
N SER A 126 -1.60 10.73 -18.36
CA SER A 126 -2.92 10.71 -19.03
C SER A 126 -3.65 9.38 -18.88
N GLN A 127 -2.96 8.31 -18.50
CA GLN A 127 -3.52 6.99 -18.23
C GLN A 127 -3.59 6.67 -16.72
N ALA A 128 -3.34 7.66 -15.85
CA ALA A 128 -3.37 7.46 -14.42
C ALA A 128 -4.77 6.97 -13.98
N PRO A 129 -4.84 5.87 -13.21
CA PRO A 129 -6.11 5.35 -12.73
C PRO A 129 -6.79 6.35 -11.79
N SER A 130 -8.09 6.58 -11.99
CA SER A 130 -8.89 7.45 -11.13
C SER A 130 -8.85 6.95 -9.70
N GLN A 131 -8.42 7.81 -8.78
CA GLN A 131 -8.30 7.44 -7.38
C GLN A 131 -9.62 7.69 -6.66
N ASP A 132 -10.16 6.63 -6.05
CA ASP A 132 -11.38 6.68 -5.24
C ASP A 132 -11.03 7.23 -3.84
N PHE A 133 -10.50 8.45 -3.77
CA PHE A 133 -10.32 9.12 -2.49
C PHE A 133 -11.69 9.53 -1.95
N PRO A 134 -12.04 9.17 -0.69
CA PRO A 134 -13.20 9.73 -0.03
C PRO A 134 -13.10 11.25 -0.13
N GLU A 135 -14.13 11.90 -0.65
CA GLU A 135 -14.15 13.35 -0.91
C GLU A 135 -13.76 14.17 0.34
N ALA A 136 -14.00 13.63 1.53
CA ALA A 136 -13.60 14.18 2.82
C ALA A 136 -12.06 14.37 3.00
N LEU A 137 -11.24 13.61 2.28
CA LEU A 137 -9.78 13.73 2.29
C LEU A 137 -9.25 14.55 1.09
N ARG A 138 -10.10 14.86 0.11
CA ARG A 138 -9.72 15.69 -1.02
C ARG A 138 -9.72 17.14 -0.55
N ASN A 139 -8.53 17.73 -0.43
CA ASN A 139 -8.40 19.14 -0.05
C ASN A 139 -9.11 20.04 -1.07
N LYS A 140 -10.33 20.45 -0.74
CA LYS A 140 -11.18 21.38 -1.49
C LYS A 140 -10.62 22.80 -1.38
N LYS A 141 -9.50 23.08 -2.05
CA LYS A 141 -8.94 24.44 -2.17
C LYS A 141 -8.44 24.80 -3.57
N ALA A 142 -8.91 24.09 -4.61
CA ALA A 142 -8.59 24.44 -5.99
C ALA A 142 -9.64 25.36 -6.66
N ASP A 143 -10.87 25.44 -6.14
CA ASP A 143 -11.95 26.22 -6.77
C ASP A 143 -12.55 27.24 -5.80
N THR A 144 -11.90 28.40 -5.63
CA THR A 144 -12.60 29.61 -5.18
C THR A 144 -11.88 30.84 -5.76
N PRO A 145 -12.50 31.57 -6.71
CA PRO A 145 -12.04 32.91 -7.05
C PRO A 145 -12.32 33.84 -5.87
N SER A 146 -11.30 34.61 -5.46
CA SER A 146 -11.39 35.63 -4.43
C SER A 146 -12.52 36.63 -4.71
N SER A 147 -13.43 36.82 -3.75
CA SER A 147 -14.16 38.08 -3.56
C SER A 147 -14.62 38.23 -2.10
N ASP A 148 -14.10 39.30 -1.49
CA ASP A 148 -14.53 40.05 -0.30
C ASP A 148 -14.66 39.43 1.10
N ALA A 149 -14.02 40.13 2.03
CA ALA A 149 -14.02 40.04 3.50
C ALA A 149 -15.40 40.44 4.12
N PRO A 150 -15.66 40.36 5.46
CA PRO A 150 -14.72 40.26 6.57
C PRO A 150 -15.08 39.29 7.72
N ALA A 151 -14.11 39.19 8.64
CA ALA A 151 -14.04 38.36 9.84
C ALA A 151 -15.25 38.43 10.78
N THR A 152 -15.54 37.31 11.46
CA THR A 152 -16.10 37.26 12.83
C THR A 152 -15.81 35.86 13.44
N GLN A 153 -14.91 35.79 14.42
CA GLN A 153 -14.90 34.78 15.50
C GLN A 153 -16.06 35.10 16.48
N PRO A 154 -16.46 34.28 17.49
CA PRO A 154 -16.02 32.94 17.94
C PRO A 154 -17.22 31.99 18.29
N SER A 155 -16.92 30.81 18.87
CA SER A 155 -17.67 30.17 19.99
C SER A 155 -18.14 28.72 19.73
N ALA A 156 -17.32 27.76 20.20
CA ALA A 156 -17.63 26.65 21.13
C ALA A 156 -18.86 25.72 20.87
N PRO A 157 -19.07 24.64 21.64
CA PRO A 157 -18.85 23.26 21.20
C PRO A 157 -20.16 22.44 21.11
N ALA A 158 -20.21 21.39 20.28
CA ALA A 158 -21.27 20.39 20.39
C ALA A 158 -20.81 18.99 19.94
N THR A 159 -20.44 18.20 20.94
CA THR A 159 -20.78 16.78 21.12
C THR A 159 -20.43 15.82 19.98
N ALA A 160 -19.22 15.25 20.05
CA ALA A 160 -18.83 14.07 19.30
C ALA A 160 -19.58 12.83 19.82
N THR A 161 -20.33 12.17 18.94
CA THR A 161 -20.69 10.76 19.11
C THR A 161 -19.40 9.94 18.96
N PRO A 162 -19.06 9.02 19.89
CA PRO A 162 -17.83 8.24 19.76
C PRO A 162 -17.92 7.31 18.55
N SER A 163 -16.90 7.38 17.70
CA SER A 163 -16.75 6.57 16.51
C SER A 163 -16.33 5.15 16.92
N PRO A 164 -16.81 4.09 16.24
CA PRO A 164 -16.45 2.69 16.56
C PRO A 164 -14.97 2.34 16.33
N TYR A 165 -14.14 3.31 15.94
CA TYR A 165 -12.71 3.16 15.68
C TYR A 165 -11.83 3.88 16.70
N ASP A 166 -12.38 4.37 17.82
CA ASP A 166 -11.57 4.92 18.91
C ASP A 166 -10.73 3.82 19.57
N LEU A 167 -9.40 3.96 19.47
CA LEU A 167 -8.41 3.07 20.08
C LEU A 167 -8.17 3.39 21.56
N THR A 168 -9.10 4.07 22.22
CA THR A 168 -9.00 4.31 23.67
C THR A 168 -9.35 3.01 24.38
N PRO A 169 -8.41 2.37 25.10
CA PRO A 169 -8.75 1.16 25.85
C PRO A 169 -9.79 1.52 26.92
N PRO A 170 -10.81 0.67 27.16
CA PRO A 170 -11.78 0.91 28.22
C PRO A 170 -11.05 1.08 29.56
N PRO A 171 -11.49 1.98 30.44
CA PRO A 171 -10.86 2.16 31.74
C PRO A 171 -10.84 0.81 32.46
N ALA A 172 -9.65 0.44 32.92
CA ALA A 172 -9.39 -0.82 33.61
C ALA A 172 -10.47 -1.08 34.67
N GLY A 173 -11.36 -2.01 34.38
CA GLY A 173 -12.31 -2.54 35.35
C GLY A 173 -11.52 -3.14 36.50
N THR A 174 -11.87 -2.74 37.71
CA THR A 174 -11.34 -3.22 38.99
C THR A 174 -11.28 -4.75 39.00
N GLY A 175 -10.09 -5.31 38.83
CA GLY A 175 -9.86 -6.75 38.88
C GLY A 175 -10.11 -7.28 40.29
N LEU A 176 -11.03 -8.25 40.40
CA LEU A 176 -11.04 -9.19 41.52
C LEU A 176 -9.77 -10.05 41.42
N GLY A 177 -8.77 -9.75 42.25
CA GLY A 177 -7.53 -10.52 42.27
C GLY A 177 -6.40 -9.85 43.05
N SER A 178 -6.70 -9.35 44.25
CA SER A 178 -5.64 -9.00 45.21
C SER A 178 -5.00 -10.29 45.73
N THR A 179 -3.83 -10.64 45.21
CA THR A 179 -2.84 -11.40 45.99
C THR A 179 -1.48 -10.73 45.82
N ALA A 180 -1.01 -10.12 46.90
CA ALA A 180 0.32 -9.54 47.02
C ALA A 180 1.42 -10.59 46.74
N PRO A 181 2.58 -10.19 46.19
CA PRO A 181 3.64 -11.11 45.81
C PRO A 181 4.38 -11.66 47.04
N LEU A 182 4.64 -12.98 47.05
CA LEU A 182 5.60 -13.61 47.96
C LEU A 182 7.02 -13.32 47.43
N THR A 183 7.80 -12.62 48.24
CA THR A 183 9.25 -12.45 48.09
C THR A 183 9.98 -13.72 48.55
N PRO A 184 11.08 -14.14 47.92
CA PRO A 184 12.10 -14.92 48.62
C PRO A 184 12.88 -14.05 49.62
#